data_AF-A0AB74DQZ4-F1
#
_entry.id   AF-A0AB74DQZ4-F1
#
_cell.length_a   1.000
_cell.length_b   1.000
_cell.length_c   1.000
_cell.angle_alpha   90.00
_cell.angle_beta   90.00
_cell.angle_gamma   90.00
#
_symmetry.space_group_name_H-M   'P 1'
#
loop_
_entity.id
_entity.type
_entity.pdbx_description
1 polymer ?
#
loop_
_entity_poly.entity_id
_entity_poly.type
_entity_poly.pdbx_seq_one_letter_code
_entity_poly.pdbx_strand_id
1 'polypeptide(L)' 'MSQQHQKWVELVKCRINEKGWSQSDLATVTGVTPAAITRLLKEGHGSDSLKLEITKKLSISDSWTVFEER' A
#
# COMPACT_ATOMS: atom_id res chain seq x y z
N MET A 1 13.22 -3.33 6.87
CA MET A 1 12.26 -3.69 5.79
C MET A 1 12.17 -5.20 5.71
N SER A 2 11.01 -5.78 6.03
CA SER A 2 10.77 -7.23 5.85
C SER A 2 10.64 -7.55 4.35
N GLN A 3 11.09 -8.73 3.91
CA GLN A 3 10.98 -9.15 2.50
C GLN A 3 9.53 -9.12 1.98
N GLN A 4 8.56 -9.38 2.86
CA GLN A 4 7.13 -9.30 2.53
C GLN A 4 6.71 -7.87 2.18
N HIS A 5 7.23 -6.87 2.89
CA HIS A 5 6.90 -5.47 2.66
C HIS A 5 7.47 -4.98 1.32
N GLN A 6 8.69 -5.36 0.95
CA GLN A 6 9.25 -5.01 -0.37
C GLN A 6 8.39 -5.57 -1.51
N LYS A 7 7.98 -6.84 -1.43
CA LYS A 7 7.08 -7.45 -2.41
C LYS A 7 5.71 -6.75 -2.45
N TRP A 8 5.15 -6.40 -1.29
CA TRP A 8 3.90 -5.64 -1.21
C TRP A 8 4.03 -4.26 -1.88
N VAL A 9 5.12 -3.53 -1.64
CA VAL A 9 5.39 -2.24 -2.28
C VAL A 9 5.48 -2.38 -3.80
N GLU A 10 6.12 -3.45 -4.30
CA GLU A 10 6.18 -3.72 -5.74
C GLU A 10 4.79 -3.99 -6.34
N LEU A 11 3.97 -4.81 -5.67
CA LEU A 11 2.59 -5.08 -6.09
C LEU A 11 1.75 -3.80 -6.11
N VAL A 12 1.88 -2.96 -5.08
CA VAL A 12 1.20 -1.67 -5.01
C VAL A 12 1.60 -0.79 -6.20
N LYS A 13 2.90 -0.68 -6.50
CA LYS A 13 3.38 0.09 -7.68
C LYS A 13 2.83 -0.47 -9.00
N CYS A 14 2.82 -1.80 -9.17
CA CYS A 14 2.23 -2.43 -10.36
C CYS A 14 0.74 -2.10 -10.50
N ARG A 15 -0.06 -2.24 -9.44
CA ARG A 15 -1.51 -1.96 -9.49
C ARG A 15 -1.84 -0.49 -9.67
N ILE A 16 -1.06 0.41 -9.06
CA ILE A 16 -1.15 1.84 -9.29
C ILE A 16 -0.93 2.13 -10.79
N ASN A 17 0.10 1.54 -11.39
CA ASN A 17 0.40 1.73 -12.81
C ASN A 17 -0.68 1.13 -13.73
N GLU A 18 -1.19 -0.07 -13.42
CA GLU A 18 -2.29 -0.69 -14.17
C GLU A 18 -3.59 0.12 -14.12
N LYS A 19 -3.89 0.73 -12.97
CA LYS A 19 -5.07 1.60 -12.81
C LYS A 19 -4.84 3.03 -13.33
N GLY A 20 -3.62 3.37 -13.73
CA GLY A 20 -3.24 4.74 -14.12
C GLY A 20 -3.31 5.74 -12.97
N TRP A 21 -3.19 5.27 -11.72
CA TRP A 21 -3.22 6.13 -10.54
C TRP A 21 -1.84 6.72 -10.27
N SER A 22 -1.81 7.89 -9.65
CA SER A 22 -0.61 8.45 -9.04
C SER A 22 -0.58 8.18 -7.54
N GLN A 23 0.57 8.41 -6.89
CA GLN A 23 0.65 8.35 -5.42
C GLN A 23 -0.30 9.35 -4.75
N SER A 24 -0.56 10.49 -5.40
CA SER A 24 -1.50 11.51 -4.93
C SER A 24 -2.95 11.04 -5.03
N ASP A 25 -3.30 10.30 -6.09
CA ASP A 25 -4.63 9.70 -6.22
C ASP A 25 -4.85 8.62 -5.16
N LEU A 26 -3.83 7.78 -4.93
CA LEU A 26 -3.89 6.79 -3.85
C LEU A 26 -4.06 7.47 -2.48
N ALA A 27 -3.32 8.54 -2.22
CA ALA A 27 -3.43 9.33 -0.99
C ALA A 27 -4.83 9.92 -0.81
N THR A 28 -5.42 10.45 -1.89
CA THR A 28 -6.78 11.01 -1.90
C THR A 28 -7.83 9.93 -1.60
N VAL A 29 -7.72 8.77 -2.24
CA VAL A 29 -8.67 7.65 -2.09
C VAL A 29 -8.58 6.96 -0.72
N THR A 30 -7.40 7.02 -0.09
CA THR A 30 -7.14 6.48 1.26
C THR A 30 -7.27 7.54 2.36
N GLY A 31 -7.58 8.80 2.01
CA GLY A 31 -7.77 9.87 2.98
C GLY A 31 -6.51 10.27 3.76
N VAL A 32 -5.31 9.94 3.25
CA VAL A 32 -4.03 10.29 3.87
C VAL A 32 -3.26 11.29 3.03
N THR A 33 -2.20 11.85 3.59
CA THR A 33 -1.32 12.74 2.83
C THR A 33 -0.41 11.95 1.88
N PRO A 34 -0.04 12.51 0.71
CA PRO A 34 0.93 11.87 -0.19
C PRO A 34 2.26 11.55 0.51
N ALA A 35 2.67 12.39 1.46
CA ALA A 35 3.86 12.16 2.29
C ALA A 35 3.74 10.88 3.15
N ALA A 36 2.55 10.57 3.67
CA ALA A 36 2.31 9.32 4.41
C ALA A 36 2.40 8.10 3.50
N ILE A 37 1.88 8.17 2.27
CA ILE A 37 2.07 7.11 1.25
C ILE A 37 3.56 6.94 0.93
N THR A 38 4.29 8.04 0.70
CA THR A 38 5.74 7.96 0.41
C THR A 38 6.51 7.34 1.56
N ARG A 39 6.25 7.74 2.82
CA ARG A 39 6.86 7.13 4.01
C ARG A 39 6.53 5.66 4.15
N LEU A 40 5.28 5.27 3.90
CA LEU A 40 4.88 3.87 3.92
C LEU A 40 5.62 3.05 2.85
N LEU A 41 5.74 3.56 1.62
CA LEU A 41 6.37 2.83 0.51
C LEU A 41 7.91 2.82 0.57
N LYS A 42 8.54 3.86 1.13
CA LYS A 42 10.01 3.95 1.25
C LYS A 42 10.53 3.38 2.56
N GLU A 43 9.91 3.76 3.67
CA GLU A 43 10.44 3.54 5.01
C GLU A 43 9.72 2.39 5.72
N GLY A 44 8.57 1.94 5.20
CA GLY A 44 7.72 0.95 5.85
C GLY A 44 6.96 1.51 7.06
N HIS A 45 7.03 2.82 7.29
CA HIS A 45 6.32 3.50 8.36
C HIS A 45 4.86 3.76 7.95
N GLY A 46 3.97 2.89 8.42
CA GLY A 46 2.53 3.12 8.39
C GLY A 46 1.79 2.04 9.15
N SER A 47 0.58 2.38 9.58
CA SER A 47 -0.28 1.45 10.30
C SER A 47 -0.71 0.29 9.40
N ASP A 48 -0.91 -0.88 9.99
CA ASP A 48 -1.40 -2.05 9.25
C ASP A 48 -2.81 -1.78 8.68
N SER A 49 -3.60 -0.93 9.35
CA SER A 49 -4.86 -0.40 8.82
C SER A 49 -4.69 0.34 7.49
N LEU A 50 -3.64 1.16 7.32
CA LEU A 50 -3.39 1.88 6.06
C LEU A 50 -2.95 0.91 4.95
N LYS A 51 -2.15 -0.11 5.29
CA LYS A 51 -1.75 -1.16 4.33
C LYS A 51 -2.96 -1.97 3.87
N LEU A 52 -3.84 -2.36 4.78
CA LEU A 52 -5.09 -3.05 4.49
C LEU A 52 -6.00 -2.20 3.60
N GLU A 53 -6.15 -0.91 3.90
CA GLU A 53 -6.98 -0.02 3.11
C GLU A 53 -6.44 0.18 1.68
N ILE A 54 -5.13 0.38 1.51
CA ILE A 54 -4.48 0.44 0.19
C ILE A 54 -4.69 -0.87 -0.57
N THR A 55 -4.49 -2.00 0.09
CA THR A 55 -4.66 -3.34 -0.50
C THR A 55 -6.10 -3.53 -1.00
N LYS A 56 -7.08 -3.12 -0.20
CA LYS A 56 -8.51 -3.16 -0.56
C LYS A 56 -8.85 -2.25 -1.74
N LYS A 57 -8.34 -1.01 -1.75
CA LYS A 57 -8.58 -0.04 -2.84
C LYS A 57 -7.93 -0.46 -4.17
N LEU A 58 -6.76 -1.07 -4.08
CA LEU A 58 -6.05 -1.62 -5.24
C LEU A 58 -6.54 -3.01 -5.65
N SER A 59 -7.47 -3.60 -4.89
CA SER A 59 -7.99 -4.95 -5.12
C SER A 59 -6.87 -5.99 -5.24
N ILE A 60 -5.82 -5.81 -4.44
CA ILE A 60 -4.73 -6.79 -4.31
C ILE A 60 -5.31 -7.97 -3.53
N SER A 61 -5.34 -9.16 -4.14
CA SER A 61 -6.04 -10.32 -3.58
C SER A 61 -5.50 -10.71 -2.20
N ASP A 62 -6.41 -10.94 -1.26
CA ASP A 62 -6.18 -11.29 0.16
C ASP A 62 -5.25 -12.49 0.41
N SER A 63 -5.00 -13.33 -0.59
CA SER A 63 -4.11 -14.49 -0.50
C SER A 63 -2.65 -14.15 -0.12
N TRP A 64 -2.24 -12.88 -0.22
CA TRP A 64 -0.92 -12.41 0.22
C TRP A 64 -0.96 -11.50 1.45
N THR A 65 -2.16 -11.18 1.94
CA THR A 65 -2.43 -10.15 2.96
C THR A 65 -2.70 -10.77 4.32
N VAL A 66 -2.10 -11.93 4.63
CA VAL A 66 -2.02 -12.40 6.01
C VAL A 66 -0.98 -11.52 6.73
N PHE A 67 -1.37 -10.27 7.00
CA PHE A 67 -0.74 -9.51 8.06
C PHE A 67 -1.20 -10.19 9.34
N GLU A 68 -0.40 -11.12 9.87
CA GLU A 68 -0.70 -11.69 11.18
C GLU A 68 -0.84 -10.54 12.18
N GLU A 69 -2.06 -10.30 12.65
CA GLU A 69 -2.32 -9.57 13.88
C GLU A 69 -1.63 -10.35 15.01
N ARG A 70 -0.48 -9.86 15.48
CA ARG A 70 0.13 -10.28 16.75
C ARG A 70 0.13 -9.14 17.73
#